data_AF-A0A9D2SF12-F1
#
_entry.id   AF-A0A9D2SF12-F1
#
_cell.length_a   1.000
_cell.length_b   1.000
_cell.length_c   1.000
_cell.angle_alpha   90.00
_cell.angle_beta   90.00
_cell.angle_gamma   90.00
#
_symmetry.space_group_name_H-M   'P 1'
#
loop_
_entity.id
_entity.type
_entity.pdbx_description
1 polymer ?
#
loop_
_entity_poly.entity_id
_entity_poly.type
_entity_poly.pdbx_seq_one_letter_code
_entity_poly.pdbx_strand_id
1 'polypeptide(L)'
;MEFNAFACIQEGLQEELAKQGFGPAQPLEDPAGKAVMFATEEVAYSLLYDEKHQRFQLRSTSLEEDGTPGEWRGLSLWLYDEAEGTRADAESILSDFLEVVQGPKRVAMVQQKRHRGKDDERVVDPLFFMNRLANLFPQVKEALNEEKIVYGQVRYVTFVKEKVLPLCEELAAKKPHGDTMKKLCSLLDDMYRDGDMDLRSIVTAAFLNGLSDSAFETVQEQLGDELKKCVKYTRKLRGKKIKPEKKKKQKKVVAKPLDNRR
;
A
#
# COMPACT_ATOMS: atom_id res chain seq x y z
N MET A 1 43.16 -1.17 0.78
CA MET A 1 42.00 -1.16 -0.13
C MET A 1 41.39 0.21 -0.01
N GLU A 2 41.26 0.92 -1.13
CA GLU A 2 40.49 2.17 -1.18
C GLU A 2 39.04 1.86 -0.84
N PHE A 3 38.44 2.69 0.01
CA PHE A 3 37.05 2.54 0.42
C PHE A 3 36.13 2.93 -0.76
N ASN A 4 35.15 2.09 -1.07
CA ASN A 4 34.17 2.35 -2.13
C ASN A 4 32.80 2.63 -1.52
N ALA A 5 32.44 3.91 -1.40
CA ALA A 5 31.16 4.33 -0.83
C ALA A 5 29.96 3.78 -1.61
N PHE A 6 30.04 3.77 -2.95
CA PHE A 6 28.97 3.26 -3.80
C PHE A 6 28.68 1.79 -3.50
N ALA A 7 29.71 0.94 -3.44
CA ALA A 7 29.58 -0.47 -3.14
C ALA A 7 29.02 -0.68 -1.72
N CYS A 8 29.51 0.09 -0.73
CA CYS A 8 29.03 0.05 0.64
C CYS A 8 27.52 0.33 0.73
N ILE A 9 27.06 1.40 0.08
CA ILE A 9 25.64 1.79 0.09
C ILE A 9 24.80 0.78 -0.72
N GLN A 10 25.30 0.32 -1.87
CA GLN A 10 24.64 -0.69 -2.70
C GLN A 10 24.44 -2.01 -1.94
N GLU A 11 25.47 -2.51 -1.25
CA GLU A 11 25.40 -3.77 -0.51
C GLU A 11 24.41 -3.69 0.64
N GLY A 12 24.41 -2.59 1.41
CA GLY A 12 23.45 -2.36 2.48
C GLY A 12 22.01 -2.28 1.97
N LEU A 13 21.78 -1.54 0.87
CA LEU A 13 20.48 -1.48 0.21
C LEU A 13 20.06 -2.85 -0.33
N GLN A 14 20.98 -3.61 -0.93
CA GLN A 14 20.70 -4.94 -1.46
C GLN A 14 20.21 -5.88 -0.36
N GLU A 15 20.87 -5.87 0.79
CA GLU A 15 20.51 -6.73 1.91
C GLU A 15 19.08 -6.44 2.39
N GLU A 16 18.73 -5.16 2.50
CA GLU A 16 17.39 -4.76 2.95
C GLU A 16 16.31 -4.99 1.90
N LEU A 17 16.56 -4.59 0.65
CA LEU A 17 15.61 -4.75 -0.45
C LEU A 17 15.38 -6.22 -0.80
N ALA A 18 16.39 -7.09 -0.65
CA ALA A 18 16.21 -8.54 -0.80
C ALA A 18 15.21 -9.11 0.22
N LYS A 19 15.21 -8.63 1.48
CA LYS A 19 14.21 -9.01 2.49
C LYS A 19 12.79 -8.61 2.07
N GLN A 20 12.67 -7.62 1.18
CA GLN A 20 11.42 -7.09 0.67
C GLN A 20 11.01 -7.68 -0.69
N GLY A 21 11.78 -8.62 -1.24
CA GLY A 21 11.47 -9.33 -2.49
C GLY A 21 11.95 -8.63 -3.76
N PHE A 22 12.81 -7.61 -3.64
CA PHE A 22 13.50 -7.05 -4.80
C PHE A 22 14.58 -8.02 -5.30
N GLY A 23 14.78 -8.02 -6.62
CA GLY A 23 15.87 -8.74 -7.27
C GLY A 23 17.26 -8.19 -6.91
N PRO A 24 18.32 -8.87 -7.35
CA PRO A 24 19.68 -8.37 -7.22
C PRO A 24 19.87 -7.06 -7.99
N ALA A 25 20.78 -6.22 -7.50
CA ALA A 25 21.19 -4.98 -8.15
C ALA A 25 21.63 -5.25 -9.59
N GLN A 26 21.00 -4.56 -10.53
CA GLN A 26 21.36 -4.60 -11.94
C GLN A 26 21.98 -3.26 -12.34
N PRO A 27 23.05 -3.25 -13.15
CA PRO A 27 23.57 -2.01 -13.70
C PRO A 27 22.47 -1.23 -14.43
N LEU A 28 22.41 0.07 -14.21
CA LEU A 28 21.49 0.97 -14.89
C LEU A 28 22.32 2.02 -15.64
N GLU A 29 22.10 2.16 -16.94
CA GLU A 29 22.71 3.24 -17.71
C GLU A 29 22.07 4.57 -17.30
N ASP A 30 22.89 5.50 -16.83
CA ASP A 30 22.45 6.85 -16.48
C ASP A 30 23.47 7.88 -16.96
N PRO A 31 23.05 8.95 -17.67
CA PRO A 31 23.97 9.96 -18.16
C PRO A 31 24.63 10.80 -17.05
N ALA A 32 24.08 10.81 -15.83
CA ALA A 32 24.61 11.59 -14.71
C ALA A 32 25.78 10.89 -13.98
N GLY A 33 25.93 9.57 -14.14
CA GLY A 33 27.00 8.82 -13.51
C GLY A 33 26.63 7.37 -13.21
N LYS A 34 27.25 6.81 -12.18
CA LYS A 34 27.11 5.40 -11.82
C LYS A 34 25.74 5.11 -11.20
N ALA A 35 24.99 4.17 -11.76
CA ALA A 35 23.70 3.75 -11.21
C ALA A 35 23.49 2.24 -11.18
N VAL A 36 22.72 1.80 -10.18
CA VAL A 36 22.16 0.44 -10.12
C VAL A 36 20.67 0.51 -9.85
N MET A 37 19.95 -0.52 -10.27
CA MET A 37 18.52 -0.69 -10.08
C MET A 37 18.21 -1.97 -9.30
N PHE A 38 17.26 -1.87 -8.38
CA PHE A 38 16.65 -2.98 -7.67
C PHE A 38 15.19 -3.04 -8.08
N ALA A 39 14.73 -4.15 -8.65
CA ALA A 39 13.40 -4.23 -9.25
C ALA A 39 12.55 -5.36 -8.65
N THR A 40 11.24 -5.13 -8.62
CA THR A 40 10.18 -6.16 -8.50
C THR A 40 9.44 -6.26 -9.83
N GLU A 41 8.23 -6.85 -9.85
CA GLU A 41 7.37 -6.84 -11.04
C GLU A 41 6.72 -5.47 -11.30
N GLU A 42 6.50 -4.65 -10.26
CA GLU A 42 5.72 -3.41 -10.38
C GLU A 42 6.53 -2.13 -10.11
N VAL A 43 7.60 -2.22 -9.32
CA VAL A 43 8.32 -1.06 -8.79
C VAL A 43 9.82 -1.32 -8.82
N ALA A 44 10.59 -0.27 -9.10
CA ALA A 44 12.04 -0.26 -9.02
C ALA A 44 12.57 0.90 -8.16
N TYR A 45 13.64 0.63 -7.44
CA TYR A 45 14.52 1.64 -6.84
C TYR A 45 15.81 1.75 -7.63
N SER A 46 16.40 2.93 -7.67
CA SER A 46 17.75 3.12 -8.16
C SER A 46 18.59 3.89 -7.15
N LEU A 47 19.80 3.40 -6.94
CA LEU A 47 20.90 4.13 -6.34
C LEU A 47 21.71 4.77 -7.47
N LEU A 48 21.81 6.09 -7.46
CA LEU A 48 22.61 6.88 -8.39
C LEU A 48 23.70 7.63 -7.62
N TYR A 49 24.91 7.63 -8.15
CA TYR A 49 25.93 8.62 -7.84
C TYR A 49 26.11 9.52 -9.06
N ASP A 50 25.71 10.78 -8.89
CA ASP A 50 25.84 11.84 -9.90
C ASP A 50 27.23 12.44 -9.76
N GLU A 51 28.13 12.05 -10.66
CA GLU A 51 29.56 12.41 -10.61
C GLU A 51 29.75 13.92 -10.79
N LYS A 52 28.92 14.54 -11.64
CA LYS A 52 29.00 15.98 -11.92
C LYS A 52 28.65 16.83 -10.71
N HIS A 53 27.68 16.37 -9.92
CA HIS A 53 27.20 17.09 -8.75
C HIS A 53 27.68 16.50 -7.41
N GLN A 54 28.56 15.50 -7.45
CA GLN A 54 29.15 14.80 -6.30
C GLN A 54 28.09 14.47 -5.24
N ARG A 55 27.11 13.65 -5.63
CA ARG A 55 25.97 13.34 -4.77
C ARG A 55 25.38 11.97 -5.02
N PHE A 56 24.95 11.33 -3.94
CA PHE A 56 24.10 10.15 -3.98
C PHE A 56 22.63 10.53 -4.06
N GLN A 57 21.87 9.78 -4.83
CA GLN A 57 20.42 9.87 -4.90
C GLN A 57 19.80 8.48 -4.80
N LEU A 58 18.82 8.36 -3.91
CA LEU A 58 17.87 7.26 -3.91
C LEU A 58 16.63 7.71 -4.66
N ARG A 59 16.22 6.95 -5.66
CA ARG A 59 15.08 7.27 -6.53
C ARG A 59 14.24 6.03 -6.79
N SER A 60 12.99 6.24 -7.19
CA SER A 60 12.05 5.16 -7.48
C SER A 60 11.22 5.45 -8.72
N THR A 61 10.72 4.39 -9.33
CA THR A 61 9.78 4.45 -10.44
C THR A 61 8.87 3.22 -10.45
N SER A 62 7.76 3.30 -11.19
CA SER A 62 6.97 2.13 -11.57
C SER A 62 7.54 1.50 -12.83
N LEU A 63 7.39 0.19 -12.95
CA LEU A 63 7.72 -0.53 -14.17
C LEU A 63 6.50 -0.61 -15.09
N GLU A 64 6.73 -0.49 -16.39
CA GLU A 64 5.73 -0.80 -17.41
C GLU A 64 5.61 -2.32 -17.61
N GLU A 65 4.63 -2.77 -18.41
CA GLU A 65 4.34 -4.21 -18.61
C GLU A 65 5.52 -4.99 -19.23
N ASP A 66 6.43 -4.29 -19.91
CA ASP A 66 7.66 -4.84 -20.49
C ASP A 66 8.86 -4.81 -19.53
N GLY A 67 8.67 -4.33 -18.30
CA GLY A 67 9.71 -4.20 -17.29
C GLY A 67 10.58 -2.94 -17.44
N THR A 68 10.22 -2.02 -18.34
CA THR A 68 10.97 -0.77 -18.50
C THR A 68 10.66 0.21 -17.36
N PRO A 69 11.68 0.91 -16.82
CA PRO A 69 11.46 1.94 -15.81
C PRO A 69 10.84 3.19 -16.41
N GLY A 70 9.75 3.70 -15.83
CA GLY A 70 9.19 5.02 -16.15
C GLY A 70 10.02 6.17 -15.58
N GLU A 71 9.43 7.36 -15.47
CA GLU A 71 10.11 8.54 -14.93
C GLU A 71 10.59 8.36 -13.48
N TRP A 72 11.87 8.64 -13.23
CA TRP A 72 12.48 8.50 -11.91
C TRP A 72 12.12 9.66 -10.98
N ARG A 73 11.53 9.33 -9.83
CA ARG A 73 11.28 10.28 -8.73
C ARG A 73 12.35 10.16 -7.66
N GLY A 74 12.98 11.27 -7.29
CA GLY A 74 13.92 11.33 -6.16
C GLY A 74 13.21 11.15 -4.81
N LEU A 75 13.79 10.32 -3.94
CA LEU A 75 13.31 10.04 -2.58
C LEU A 75 14.22 10.64 -1.52
N SER A 76 15.53 10.55 -1.71
CA SER A 76 16.54 11.17 -0.85
C SER A 76 17.78 11.52 -1.66
N LEU A 77 18.51 12.55 -1.21
CA LEU A 77 19.67 13.12 -1.87
C LEU A 77 20.70 13.56 -0.84
N TRP A 78 21.95 13.15 -1.04
CA TRP A 78 23.08 13.48 -0.19
C TRP A 78 24.28 13.91 -1.00
N LEU A 79 24.93 15.01 -0.61
CA LEU A 79 26.23 15.37 -1.17
C LEU A 79 27.29 14.39 -0.62
N TYR A 80 28.20 13.97 -1.50
CA TYR A 80 29.31 13.10 -1.15
C TYR A 80 30.44 13.34 -2.13
N ASP A 81 31.57 13.85 -1.63
CA ASP A 81 32.79 13.99 -2.42
C ASP A 81 33.58 12.69 -2.35
N GLU A 82 33.88 12.05 -3.47
CA GLU A 82 34.70 10.83 -3.50
C GLU A 82 36.15 11.04 -3.06
N ALA A 83 36.70 12.26 -3.15
CA ALA A 83 38.06 12.58 -2.74
C ALA A 83 38.20 12.78 -1.23
N GLU A 84 37.17 13.35 -0.58
CA GLU A 84 37.19 13.70 0.85
C GLU A 84 36.28 12.83 1.71
N GLY A 85 35.33 12.14 1.09
CA GLY A 85 34.27 11.41 1.75
C GLY A 85 34.78 10.21 2.55
N THR A 86 34.24 10.05 3.75
CA THR A 86 34.63 9.01 4.67
C THR A 86 33.63 7.85 4.66
N ARG A 87 34.05 6.73 5.26
CA ARG A 87 33.14 5.62 5.52
C ARG A 87 31.96 6.01 6.41
N ALA A 88 32.15 6.89 7.38
CA ALA A 88 31.08 7.34 8.27
C ALA A 88 30.01 8.15 7.51
N ASP A 89 30.42 8.93 6.51
CA ASP A 89 29.50 9.66 5.63
C ASP A 89 28.67 8.68 4.80
N ALA A 90 29.32 7.67 4.19
CA ALA A 90 28.63 6.63 3.43
C ALA A 90 27.66 5.80 4.30
N GLU A 91 28.03 5.48 5.55
CA GLU A 91 27.16 4.81 6.51
C GLU A 91 25.95 5.68 6.93
N SER A 92 26.14 7.00 7.03
CA SER A 92 25.06 7.95 7.32
C SER A 92 24.07 8.03 6.16
N ILE A 93 24.57 8.10 4.92
CA ILE A 93 23.77 8.07 3.70
C ILE A 93 23.00 6.74 3.62
N LEU A 94 23.68 5.62 3.87
CA LEU A 94 23.02 4.32 3.90
C LEU A 94 21.92 4.27 4.95
N SER A 95 22.14 4.77 6.17
CA SER A 95 21.12 4.78 7.22
C SER A 95 19.86 5.54 6.81
N ASP A 96 20.02 6.74 6.23
CA ASP A 96 18.90 7.52 5.72
C ASP A 96 18.15 6.77 4.61
N PHE A 97 18.88 6.20 3.65
CA PHE A 97 18.28 5.42 2.57
C PHE A 97 17.57 4.17 3.08
N LEU A 98 18.13 3.50 4.09
CA LEU A 98 17.52 2.36 4.76
C LEU A 98 16.22 2.77 5.45
N GLU A 99 16.18 3.89 6.17
CA GLU A 99 14.93 4.38 6.77
C GLU A 99 13.84 4.64 5.73
N VAL A 100 14.22 5.18 4.57
CA VAL A 100 13.29 5.41 3.45
C VAL A 100 12.74 4.09 2.90
N VAL A 101 13.58 3.07 2.68
CA VAL A 101 13.12 1.78 2.14
C VAL A 101 12.52 0.84 3.18
N GLN A 102 12.84 1.00 4.47
CA GLN A 102 12.35 0.20 5.61
C GLN A 102 10.98 0.66 6.13
N GLY A 103 10.35 1.67 5.50
CA GLY A 103 9.03 2.15 5.89
C GLY A 103 8.03 1.02 6.24
N PRO A 104 7.22 1.16 7.30
CA PRO A 104 7.10 0.16 8.38
C PRO A 104 6.36 -1.16 8.10
N LYS A 105 5.98 -1.51 6.85
CA LYS A 105 4.99 -2.60 6.61
C LYS A 105 5.20 -3.52 5.41
N ARG A 106 6.29 -3.41 4.64
CA ARG A 106 6.45 -4.23 3.41
C ARG A 106 6.81 -5.71 3.67
N VAL A 107 7.66 -6.02 4.66
CA VAL A 107 8.14 -7.39 4.95
C VAL A 107 7.04 -8.35 5.43
N ALA A 108 6.07 -7.87 6.22
CA ALA A 108 4.95 -8.69 6.70
C ALA A 108 4.02 -9.18 5.56
N MET A 109 4.01 -8.46 4.43
CA MET A 109 3.09 -8.72 3.33
C MET A 109 3.64 -9.71 2.29
N VAL A 110 4.97 -9.76 2.08
CA VAL A 110 5.62 -10.76 1.23
C VAL A 110 5.33 -12.19 1.75
N GLN A 111 5.21 -12.33 3.07
CA GLN A 111 4.80 -13.59 3.70
C GLN A 111 3.30 -13.89 3.53
N GLN A 112 2.42 -12.88 3.46
CA GLN A 112 0.98 -13.07 3.20
C GLN A 112 0.68 -13.46 1.74
N LYS A 113 1.40 -12.91 0.75
CA LYS A 113 1.23 -13.30 -0.67
C LYS A 113 1.53 -14.79 -0.91
N ARG A 114 2.45 -15.39 -0.13
CA ARG A 114 2.74 -16.84 -0.20
C ARG A 114 1.62 -17.75 0.31
N HIS A 115 0.61 -17.20 1.00
CA HIS A 115 -0.54 -17.95 1.51
C HIS A 115 -1.80 -17.87 0.65
N ARG A 116 -1.81 -17.11 -0.46
CA ARG A 116 -2.92 -17.15 -1.42
C ARG A 116 -2.81 -18.43 -2.26
N GLY A 117 -3.61 -19.43 -1.90
CA GLY A 117 -3.67 -20.73 -2.58
C GLY A 117 -4.31 -20.65 -3.96
N LYS A 118 -3.99 -21.66 -4.80
CA LYS A 118 -4.56 -21.91 -6.13
C LYS A 118 -6.07 -22.18 -6.06
N ASP A 119 -6.90 -21.14 -6.07
CA ASP A 119 -8.32 -21.22 -6.49
C ASP A 119 -8.93 -19.82 -6.72
N ASP A 120 -8.17 -18.90 -7.31
CA ASP A 120 -8.55 -17.48 -7.42
C ASP A 120 -9.30 -17.21 -8.74
N GLU A 121 -10.51 -17.76 -8.87
CA GLU A 121 -11.47 -17.31 -9.88
C GLU A 121 -11.95 -15.89 -9.53
N ARG A 122 -11.42 -14.89 -10.26
CA ARG A 122 -11.97 -13.52 -10.39
C ARG A 122 -12.48 -12.88 -9.09
N VAL A 123 -11.67 -12.85 -8.05
CA VAL A 123 -12.04 -12.10 -6.83
C VAL A 123 -11.95 -10.60 -7.10
N VAL A 124 -13.06 -9.88 -6.86
CA VAL A 124 -13.10 -8.41 -6.92
C VAL A 124 -12.42 -7.87 -5.66
N ASP A 125 -11.21 -7.34 -5.82
CA ASP A 125 -10.32 -6.98 -4.73
C ASP A 125 -10.24 -5.44 -4.49
N PRO A 126 -9.59 -4.99 -3.40
CA PRO A 126 -9.44 -3.57 -3.13
C PRO A 126 -8.77 -2.75 -4.24
N LEU A 127 -7.81 -3.33 -4.97
CA LEU A 127 -7.14 -2.62 -6.07
C LEU A 127 -8.10 -2.37 -7.22
N PHE A 128 -8.91 -3.37 -7.58
CA PHE A 128 -9.95 -3.24 -8.59
C PHE A 128 -10.92 -2.11 -8.24
N PHE A 129 -11.36 -2.02 -6.98
CA PHE A 129 -12.21 -0.92 -6.54
C PHE A 129 -11.54 0.45 -6.70
N MET A 130 -10.27 0.59 -6.31
CA MET A 130 -9.53 1.86 -6.46
C MET A 130 -9.40 2.28 -7.94
N ASN A 131 -9.13 1.33 -8.83
CA ASN A 131 -9.06 1.60 -10.27
C ASN A 131 -10.43 2.03 -10.83
N ARG A 132 -11.53 1.46 -10.34
CA ARG A 132 -12.88 1.89 -10.71
C ARG A 132 -13.21 3.29 -10.19
N LEU A 133 -12.77 3.63 -8.99
CA LEU A 133 -12.89 4.98 -8.44
C LEU A 133 -12.10 6.01 -9.25
N ALA A 134 -10.94 5.65 -9.80
CA ALA A 134 -10.14 6.55 -10.64
C ALA A 134 -10.88 7.00 -11.92
N ASN A 135 -11.86 6.22 -12.41
CA ASN A 135 -12.71 6.64 -13.53
C ASN A 135 -13.72 7.74 -13.14
N LEU A 136 -14.06 7.84 -11.86
CA LEU A 136 -14.95 8.88 -11.32
C LEU A 136 -14.14 10.08 -10.82
N PHE A 137 -12.95 9.82 -10.29
CA PHE A 137 -12.04 10.79 -9.69
C PHE A 137 -10.62 10.58 -10.24
N PRO A 138 -10.27 11.21 -11.39
CA PRO A 138 -8.98 10.98 -12.05
C PRO A 138 -7.75 11.16 -11.14
N GLN A 139 -7.82 12.08 -10.17
CA GLN A 139 -6.77 12.34 -9.17
C GLN A 139 -6.43 11.12 -8.28
N VAL A 140 -7.34 10.13 -8.18
CA VAL A 140 -7.09 8.90 -7.45
C VAL A 140 -5.96 8.10 -8.10
N LYS A 141 -5.82 8.15 -9.43
CA LYS A 141 -4.78 7.39 -10.15
C LYS A 141 -3.39 7.83 -9.73
N GLU A 142 -3.15 9.14 -9.73
CA GLU A 142 -1.86 9.72 -9.32
C GLU A 142 -1.56 9.44 -7.84
N ALA A 143 -2.57 9.61 -6.97
CA ALA A 143 -2.43 9.33 -5.55
C ALA A 143 -2.15 7.85 -5.25
N LEU A 144 -2.72 6.92 -6.03
CA LEU A 144 -2.43 5.48 -5.92
C LEU A 144 -0.96 5.19 -6.27
N ASN A 145 -0.46 5.80 -7.35
CA ASN A 145 0.92 5.64 -7.76
C ASN A 145 1.86 6.17 -6.68
N GLU A 146 1.55 7.33 -6.09
CA GLU A 146 2.33 7.86 -4.97
C GLU A 146 2.34 6.93 -3.75
N GLU A 147 1.19 6.37 -3.35
CA GLU A 147 1.16 5.37 -2.25
C GLU A 147 2.01 4.15 -2.57
N LYS A 148 1.96 3.64 -3.82
CA LYS A 148 2.80 2.52 -4.25
C LYS A 148 4.28 2.86 -4.24
N ILE A 149 4.64 4.08 -4.63
CA ILE A 149 6.04 4.54 -4.62
C ILE A 149 6.56 4.60 -3.17
N VAL A 150 5.83 5.32 -2.31
CA VAL A 150 6.26 5.58 -0.93
C VAL A 150 6.19 4.31 -0.09
N TYR A 151 5.09 3.56 -0.18
CA TYR A 151 4.80 2.45 0.74
C TYR A 151 4.84 1.07 0.09
N GLY A 152 4.97 0.97 -1.24
CA GLY A 152 5.21 -0.28 -1.99
C GLY A 152 3.97 -1.05 -2.32
N GLN A 153 2.88 -0.55 -1.76
CA GLN A 153 1.56 -1.10 -1.76
C GLN A 153 0.62 0.03 -1.37
N VAL A 154 -0.63 -0.11 -1.77
CA VAL A 154 -1.64 0.86 -1.38
C VAL A 154 -2.15 0.49 -0.01
N ARG A 155 -2.02 1.40 0.96
CA ARG A 155 -2.63 1.22 2.29
C ARG A 155 -4.12 1.54 2.22
N TYR A 156 -4.92 0.66 1.62
CA TYR A 156 -6.30 0.96 1.18
C TYR A 156 -7.18 1.66 2.22
N VAL A 157 -7.14 1.26 3.49
CA VAL A 157 -7.94 1.90 4.55
C VAL A 157 -7.50 3.36 4.78
N THR A 158 -6.19 3.60 4.84
CA THR A 158 -5.61 4.95 5.01
C THR A 158 -5.84 5.77 3.74
N PHE A 159 -5.56 5.20 2.58
CA PHE A 159 -5.73 5.82 1.29
C PHE A 159 -7.18 6.29 1.07
N VAL A 160 -8.16 5.42 1.34
CA VAL A 160 -9.58 5.80 1.25
C VAL A 160 -9.88 6.99 2.17
N LYS A 161 -9.41 6.94 3.42
CA LYS A 161 -9.68 8.01 4.39
C LYS A 161 -9.05 9.35 4.01
N GLU A 162 -7.82 9.34 3.53
CA GLU A 162 -7.04 10.55 3.30
C GLU A 162 -7.24 11.13 1.90
N LYS A 163 -7.43 10.29 0.90
CA LYS A 163 -7.43 10.69 -0.52
C LYS A 163 -8.80 10.58 -1.17
N VAL A 164 -9.62 9.61 -0.80
CA VAL A 164 -10.91 9.35 -1.47
C VAL A 164 -12.08 10.04 -0.76
N LEU A 165 -12.15 9.97 0.58
CA LEU A 165 -13.24 10.58 1.34
C LEU A 165 -13.40 12.08 1.06
N PRO A 166 -12.34 12.91 1.02
CA PRO A 166 -12.51 14.34 0.74
C PRO A 166 -13.18 14.61 -0.60
N LEU A 167 -12.88 13.80 -1.62
CA LEU A 167 -13.48 13.91 -2.95
C LEU A 167 -14.95 13.52 -2.94
N CYS A 168 -15.31 12.49 -2.18
CA CYS A 168 -16.69 12.07 -1.99
C CYS A 168 -17.49 13.11 -1.20
N GLU A 169 -16.91 13.73 -0.17
CA GLU A 169 -17.57 14.79 0.59
C GLU A 169 -17.80 16.04 -0.27
N GLU A 170 -16.81 16.43 -1.06
CA GLU A 170 -16.95 17.52 -2.02
C GLU A 170 -18.04 17.21 -3.07
N LEU A 171 -18.08 15.98 -3.59
CA LEU A 171 -19.12 15.55 -4.53
C LEU A 171 -20.52 15.61 -3.89
N ALA A 172 -20.66 15.12 -2.65
CA ALA A 172 -21.93 15.17 -1.91
C ALA A 172 -22.38 16.61 -1.67
N ALA A 173 -21.46 17.53 -1.34
CA ALA A 173 -21.79 18.93 -1.12
C ALA A 173 -22.18 19.66 -2.42
N LYS A 174 -21.44 19.43 -3.53
CA LYS A 174 -21.63 20.19 -4.77
C LYS A 174 -22.68 19.61 -5.70
N LYS A 175 -22.80 18.28 -5.77
CA LYS A 175 -23.66 17.57 -6.73
C LYS A 175 -24.32 16.35 -6.08
N PRO A 176 -25.13 16.53 -5.01
CA PRO A 176 -25.69 15.44 -4.21
C PRO A 176 -26.53 14.44 -5.02
N HIS A 177 -27.21 14.88 -6.08
CA HIS A 177 -28.06 14.02 -6.92
C HIS A 177 -27.58 13.94 -8.38
N GLY A 178 -26.32 14.31 -8.63
CA GLY A 178 -25.73 14.25 -9.97
C GLY A 178 -25.41 12.83 -10.43
N ASP A 179 -25.24 12.64 -11.74
CA ASP A 179 -24.94 11.33 -12.33
C ASP A 179 -23.66 10.68 -11.77
N THR A 180 -22.65 11.49 -11.43
CA THR A 180 -21.42 11.00 -10.79
C THR A 180 -21.71 10.40 -9.41
N MET A 181 -22.63 10.99 -8.62
CA MET A 181 -23.01 10.45 -7.31
C MET A 181 -23.77 9.13 -7.45
N LYS A 182 -24.69 9.04 -8.42
CA LYS A 182 -25.40 7.78 -8.73
C LYS A 182 -24.44 6.68 -9.16
N LYS A 183 -23.48 7.00 -10.03
CA LYS A 183 -22.43 6.06 -10.45
C LYS A 183 -21.56 5.60 -9.28
N LEU A 184 -21.22 6.51 -8.36
CA LEU A 184 -20.49 6.17 -7.15
C LEU A 184 -21.29 5.20 -6.26
N CYS A 185 -22.58 5.49 -6.01
CA CYS A 185 -23.43 4.64 -5.19
C CYS A 185 -23.59 3.24 -5.80
N SER A 186 -23.85 3.17 -7.12
CA SER A 186 -23.91 1.89 -7.85
C SER A 186 -22.60 1.12 -7.75
N LEU A 187 -21.46 1.79 -7.89
CA LEU A 187 -20.15 1.16 -7.72
C LEU A 187 -19.98 0.60 -6.29
N LEU A 188 -20.38 1.35 -5.26
CA LEU A 188 -20.28 0.88 -3.87
C LEU A 188 -21.14 -0.36 -3.62
N ASP A 189 -22.35 -0.41 -4.20
CA ASP A 189 -23.22 -1.59 -4.12
C ASP A 189 -22.60 -2.80 -4.81
N ASP A 190 -22.09 -2.64 -6.04
CA ASP A 190 -21.45 -3.73 -6.79
C ASP A 190 -20.20 -4.26 -6.07
N MET A 191 -19.35 -3.36 -5.56
CA MET A 191 -18.13 -3.73 -4.84
C MET A 191 -18.43 -4.39 -3.50
N TYR A 192 -19.54 -4.04 -2.84
CA TYR A 192 -19.96 -4.73 -1.63
C TYR A 192 -20.52 -6.13 -1.92
N ARG A 193 -21.33 -6.26 -2.99
CA ARG A 193 -21.94 -7.54 -3.36
C ARG A 193 -20.91 -8.54 -3.85
N ASP A 194 -20.03 -8.10 -4.75
CA ASP A 194 -19.14 -8.99 -5.50
C ASP A 194 -17.71 -9.03 -4.92
N GLY A 195 -17.39 -8.14 -3.98
CA GLY A 195 -16.08 -8.01 -3.36
C GLY A 195 -15.73 -9.08 -2.34
N ASP A 196 -14.42 -9.31 -2.14
CA ASP A 196 -13.92 -10.10 -1.01
C ASP A 196 -14.18 -9.44 0.35
N MET A 197 -13.84 -10.16 1.43
CA MET A 197 -14.05 -9.68 2.79
C MET A 197 -13.27 -8.40 3.10
N ASP A 198 -12.09 -8.22 2.50
CA ASP A 198 -11.26 -7.04 2.71
C ASP A 198 -11.88 -5.82 2.02
N LEU A 199 -12.31 -5.96 0.77
CA LEU A 199 -13.02 -4.94 0.01
C LEU A 199 -14.35 -4.56 0.66
N ARG A 200 -15.17 -5.54 1.07
CA ARG A 200 -16.43 -5.29 1.81
C ARG A 200 -16.17 -4.49 3.09
N SER A 201 -15.09 -4.82 3.80
CA SER A 201 -14.68 -4.10 5.01
C SER A 201 -14.21 -2.68 4.69
N ILE A 202 -13.49 -2.47 3.58
CA ILE A 202 -13.08 -1.13 3.14
C ILE A 202 -14.30 -0.28 2.77
N VAL A 203 -15.24 -0.80 1.97
CA VAL A 203 -16.47 -0.10 1.58
C VAL A 203 -17.28 0.30 2.81
N THR A 204 -17.50 -0.62 3.75
CA THR A 204 -18.36 -0.35 4.91
C THR A 204 -17.65 0.43 6.02
N ALA A 205 -16.47 -0.02 6.45
CA ALA A 205 -15.81 0.49 7.65
C ALA A 205 -14.83 1.64 7.39
N ALA A 206 -14.21 1.72 6.21
CA ALA A 206 -13.30 2.81 5.86
C ALA A 206 -14.01 3.92 5.10
N PHE A 207 -14.76 3.57 4.04
CA PHE A 207 -15.43 4.53 3.18
C PHE A 207 -16.72 5.05 3.83
N LEU A 208 -17.76 4.22 3.94
CA LEU A 208 -19.08 4.68 4.35
C LEU A 208 -19.13 5.15 5.81
N ASN A 209 -18.40 4.50 6.70
CA ASN A 209 -18.24 4.93 8.09
C ASN A 209 -17.29 6.15 8.26
N GLY A 210 -16.46 6.43 7.26
CA GLY A 210 -15.50 7.53 7.28
C GLY A 210 -16.11 8.88 6.90
N LEU A 211 -17.15 8.88 6.07
CA LEU A 211 -17.85 10.10 5.65
C LEU A 211 -18.39 10.90 6.86
N SER A 212 -18.43 12.22 6.75
CA SER A 212 -19.23 13.10 7.61
C SER A 212 -20.72 12.72 7.58
N ASP A 213 -21.48 13.16 8.58
CA ASP A 213 -22.88 12.74 8.72
C ASP A 213 -23.76 13.30 7.59
N SER A 214 -23.51 14.54 7.15
CA SER A 214 -24.21 15.14 6.00
C SER A 214 -23.91 14.44 4.67
N ALA A 215 -22.63 14.19 4.39
CA ALA A 215 -22.23 13.47 3.18
C ALA A 215 -22.78 12.03 3.18
N PHE A 216 -22.78 11.39 4.34
CA PHE A 216 -23.33 10.06 4.51
C PHE A 216 -24.84 10.02 4.25
N GLU A 217 -25.63 10.98 4.71
CA GLU A 217 -27.07 11.04 4.42
C GLU A 217 -27.34 11.09 2.91
N THR A 218 -26.62 11.95 2.20
CA THR A 218 -26.72 12.08 0.73
C THR A 218 -26.38 10.77 0.01
N VAL A 219 -25.27 10.13 0.40
CA VAL A 219 -24.85 8.85 -0.18
C VAL A 219 -25.87 7.76 0.17
N GLN A 220 -26.26 7.68 1.45
CA GLN A 220 -27.15 6.66 1.96
C GLN A 220 -28.48 6.66 1.21
N GLU A 221 -29.06 7.79 0.82
CA GLU A 221 -30.32 7.83 0.07
C GLU A 221 -30.29 7.03 -1.24
N GLN A 222 -29.12 6.98 -1.90
CA GLN A 222 -28.95 6.41 -3.24
C GLN A 222 -28.36 5.00 -3.25
N LEU A 223 -27.93 4.48 -2.10
CA LEU A 223 -27.44 3.10 -1.97
C LEU A 223 -28.55 2.05 -2.16
N GLY A 224 -28.17 0.83 -2.53
CA GLY A 224 -29.04 -0.33 -2.53
C GLY A 224 -29.46 -0.79 -1.13
N ASP A 225 -30.57 -1.50 -1.03
CA ASP A 225 -31.19 -1.87 0.24
C ASP A 225 -30.29 -2.74 1.13
N GLU A 226 -29.52 -3.65 0.51
CA GLU A 226 -28.60 -4.53 1.23
C GLU A 226 -27.49 -3.72 1.93
N LEU A 227 -26.79 -2.87 1.17
CA LEU A 227 -25.70 -2.07 1.70
C LEU A 227 -26.21 -1.03 2.72
N LYS A 228 -27.36 -0.39 2.46
CA LYS A 228 -28.05 0.48 3.43
C LYS A 228 -28.28 -0.23 4.76
N LYS A 229 -28.81 -1.45 4.72
CA LYS A 229 -29.11 -2.24 5.93
C LYS A 229 -27.83 -2.57 6.70
N CYS A 230 -26.77 -2.98 6.01
CA CYS A 230 -25.51 -3.30 6.64
C CYS A 230 -24.86 -2.08 7.31
N VAL A 231 -24.81 -0.96 6.61
CA VAL A 231 -24.09 0.24 7.09
C VAL A 231 -24.79 0.89 8.28
N LYS A 232 -26.13 0.77 8.36
CA LYS A 232 -26.90 1.22 9.53
C LYS A 232 -26.37 0.63 10.85
N TYR A 233 -25.88 -0.61 10.84
CA TYR A 233 -25.30 -1.24 12.02
C TYR A 233 -23.85 -0.82 12.25
N THR A 234 -23.02 -0.82 11.19
CA THR A 234 -21.60 -0.46 11.32
C THR A 234 -21.40 0.99 11.71
N ARG A 235 -22.25 1.91 11.25
CA ARG A 235 -22.20 3.34 11.57
C ARG A 235 -22.43 3.58 13.07
N LYS A 236 -23.32 2.81 13.70
CA LYS A 236 -23.57 2.87 15.16
C LYS A 236 -22.38 2.41 16.00
N LEU A 237 -21.39 1.77 15.40
CA LEU A 237 -20.17 1.32 16.07
C LEU A 237 -19.03 2.34 15.97
N ARG A 238 -19.18 3.41 15.17
CA ARG A 238 -18.18 4.47 15.04
C ARG A 238 -17.84 5.07 16.41
N GLY A 239 -16.55 5.11 16.74
CA GLY A 239 -16.05 5.65 18.01
C GLY A 239 -16.27 4.77 19.25
N LYS A 240 -16.93 3.61 19.13
CA LYS A 240 -17.14 2.70 20.28
C LYS A 240 -15.93 1.81 20.50
N LYS A 241 -15.43 1.76 21.74
CA LYS A 241 -14.44 0.77 22.18
C LYS A 241 -15.13 -0.56 22.44
N ILE A 242 -15.18 -1.44 21.44
CA ILE A 242 -15.73 -2.79 21.55
C ILE A 242 -14.65 -3.71 22.12
N LYS A 243 -14.93 -4.38 23.25
CA LYS A 243 -14.02 -5.38 23.80
C LYS A 243 -13.97 -6.59 22.87
N PRO A 244 -12.80 -7.14 22.54
CA PRO A 244 -12.71 -8.35 21.71
C PRO A 244 -13.48 -9.49 22.35
N GLU A 245 -14.12 -10.33 21.52
CA GLU A 245 -14.87 -11.48 21.99
C GLU A 245 -13.94 -12.39 22.80
N LYS A 246 -14.33 -12.74 24.03
CA LYS A 246 -13.52 -13.60 24.89
C LYS A 246 -13.30 -14.93 24.17
N LYS A 247 -12.04 -15.36 24.01
CA LYS A 247 -11.71 -16.69 23.47
C LYS A 247 -12.55 -17.73 24.22
N LYS A 248 -13.42 -18.45 23.50
CA LYS A 248 -14.20 -19.54 24.08
C LYS A 248 -13.22 -20.56 24.64
N LYS A 249 -13.34 -20.90 25.93
CA LYS A 249 -12.51 -21.93 26.56
C LYS A 249 -12.70 -23.23 25.77
N GLN A 250 -11.62 -23.83 25.29
CA GLN A 250 -11.68 -25.15 24.68
C GLN A 250 -12.28 -26.11 25.71
N LYS A 251 -13.28 -26.89 25.30
CA LYS A 251 -13.81 -27.98 26.14
C LYS A 251 -12.67 -28.96 26.37
N LYS A 252 -12.28 -29.19 27.63
CA LYS A 252 -11.34 -30.26 27.96
C LYS A 252 -11.97 -31.57 27.50
N VAL A 253 -11.35 -32.23 26.52
CA VAL A 253 -11.65 -33.62 26.19
C VAL A 253 -11.11 -34.45 27.35
N VAL A 254 -11.98 -34.82 28.28
CA VAL A 254 -11.63 -35.76 29.35
C VAL A 254 -11.74 -37.14 28.73
N ALA A 255 -10.61 -37.85 28.62
CA ALA A 255 -10.62 -39.26 28.25
C ALA A 255 -11.52 -40.01 29.25
N LYS A 256 -12.44 -40.84 28.75
CA LYS A 256 -13.20 -41.75 29.61
C LYS A 256 -12.20 -42.59 30.41
N PRO A 257 -12.31 -42.70 31.73
CA PRO A 257 -11.46 -43.58 32.49
C PRO A 257 -11.61 -45.00 31.94
N LEU A 258 -10.47 -45.65 31.64
CA LEU A 258 -10.44 -47.08 31.35
C LEU A 258 -10.98 -47.77 32.62
N ASP A 259 -12.16 -48.38 32.48
CA ASP A 259 -12.75 -49.22 33.52
C ASP A 259 -11.86 -50.46 33.67
N ASN A 260 -10.89 -50.39 34.60
CA ASN A 260 -10.05 -51.51 34.98
C ASN A 260 -10.85 -52.48 35.86
N ARG A 261 -11.91 -53.07 35.26
CA ARG A 261 -12.59 -54.25 35.79
C ARG A 261 -12.55 -55.35 34.74
N ARG A 262 -11.46 -56.12 34.77
CA ARG A 262 -11.44 -57.58 34.64
C ARG A 262 -10.06 -58.12 34.97
#